data_AF-A0A1S2H1D2-F1
#
_entry.id   AF-A0A1S2H1D2-F1
#
_cell.length_a   1.000
_cell.length_b   1.000
_cell.length_c   1.000
_cell.angle_alpha   90.00
_cell.angle_beta   90.00
_cell.angle_gamma   90.00
#
_symmetry.space_group_name_H-M   'P 1'
#
loop_
_entity.id
_entity.type
_entity.pdbx_description
1 polymer ?
#
loop_
_entity_poly.entity_id
_entity_poly.type
_entity_poly.pdbx_seq_one_letter_code
_entity_poly.pdbx_strand_id
1 'polypeptide(L)'
;MSEYDEAAVAELRSIRQSIDNIDAAVIHMLAERFKYTQRVGYLKASAGMPAADPAREQIQVARLRSLAAESHLDPAFAEKFLNFIVAEVIHHHEQIAEGA
;
A
#
# COMPACT_ATOMS: atom_id res chain seq x y z
N MET A 1 36.76 -8.04 18.72
CA MET A 1 35.63 -8.71 19.37
C MET A 1 34.45 -7.74 19.34
N SER A 2 33.24 -8.21 19.03
CA SER A 2 32.06 -7.35 18.94
C SER A 2 31.88 -6.57 20.24
N GLU A 3 31.65 -5.27 20.13
CA GLU A 3 31.39 -4.34 21.26
C GLU A 3 29.99 -4.54 21.88
N TYR A 4 29.20 -5.46 21.31
CA TYR A 4 27.82 -5.74 21.67
C TYR A 4 27.65 -7.15 22.24
N ASP A 5 26.73 -7.28 23.19
CA ASP A 5 26.25 -8.56 23.73
C ASP A 5 25.80 -9.51 22.60
N GLU A 6 26.41 -10.69 22.54
CA GLU A 6 26.15 -11.70 21.52
C GLU A 6 24.68 -12.17 21.54
N ALA A 7 24.05 -12.23 22.71
CA ALA A 7 22.65 -12.61 22.84
C ALA A 7 21.73 -11.56 22.20
N ALA A 8 22.00 -10.27 22.45
CA ALA A 8 21.25 -9.17 21.85
C ALA A 8 21.41 -9.12 20.32
N VAL A 9 22.61 -9.42 19.80
CA VAL A 9 22.86 -9.49 18.35
C VAL A 9 22.07 -10.64 17.69
N ALA A 10 22.00 -11.79 18.35
CA ALA A 10 21.23 -12.94 17.85
C ALA A 10 19.72 -12.65 17.84
N GLU A 11 19.18 -12.05 18.90
CA GLU A 11 17.76 -11.66 18.98
C GLU A 11 17.40 -10.61 17.90
N LEU A 12 18.23 -9.57 17.75
CA LEU A 12 18.05 -8.56 16.71
C LEU A 12 17.99 -9.17 15.30
N ARG A 13 18.86 -10.15 15.02
CA ARG A 13 18.85 -10.87 13.74
C ARG A 13 17.54 -11.63 13.54
N SER A 14 17.05 -12.32 14.57
CA SER A 14 15.78 -13.04 14.50
C SER A 14 14.59 -12.11 14.23
N ILE A 15 14.52 -10.97 14.93
CA ILE A 15 13.45 -9.98 14.74
C ILE A 15 13.49 -9.41 13.31
N ARG A 16 14.68 -9.07 12.80
CA ARG A 16 14.84 -8.58 11.42
C ARG A 16 14.39 -9.60 10.38
N GLN A 17 14.68 -10.87 10.59
CA GLN A 17 14.19 -11.92 9.70
C GLN A 17 12.66 -11.97 9.65
N SER A 18 11.98 -11.73 10.78
CA SER A 18 10.52 -11.62 10.79
C SER A 18 10.01 -10.36 10.07
N ILE A 19 10.70 -9.23 10.22
CA ILE A 19 10.39 -7.98 9.49
C ILE A 19 10.52 -8.20 7.98
N ASP A 20 11.63 -8.79 7.52
CA ASP A 20 11.88 -9.06 6.10
C ASP A 20 10.77 -9.95 5.49
N ASN A 21 10.28 -10.93 6.26
CA ASN A 21 9.17 -11.78 5.82
C ASN A 21 7.85 -11.01 5.69
N ILE A 22 7.56 -10.08 6.60
CA ILE A 22 6.38 -9.21 6.55
C ILE A 22 6.49 -8.27 5.35
N ASP A 23 7.65 -7.67 5.14
CA ASP A 23 7.89 -6.75 4.02
C ASP A 23 7.68 -7.45 2.67
N ALA A 24 8.18 -8.69 2.53
CA ALA A 24 7.93 -9.51 1.33
C ALA A 24 6.42 -9.74 1.11
N ALA A 25 5.67 -10.06 2.17
CA ALA A 25 4.22 -10.23 2.09
C ALA A 25 3.50 -8.94 1.67
N VAL A 26 3.90 -7.79 2.22
CA VAL A 26 3.36 -6.47 1.85
C VAL A 26 3.59 -6.19 0.36
N ILE A 27 4.80 -6.43 -0.15
CA ILE A 27 5.11 -6.22 -1.57
C ILE A 27 4.28 -7.13 -2.47
N HIS A 28 4.14 -8.42 -2.13
CA HIS A 28 3.31 -9.34 -2.91
C HIS A 28 1.82 -8.94 -2.91
N MET A 29 1.28 -8.50 -1.77
CA MET A 29 -0.11 -8.03 -1.69
C MET A 29 -0.33 -6.72 -2.44
N LEU A 30 0.64 -5.81 -2.41
CA LEU A 30 0.60 -4.61 -3.25
C LEU A 30 0.61 -4.97 -4.72
N ALA A 31 1.48 -5.88 -5.17
CA ALA A 31 1.52 -6.33 -6.57
C ALA A 31 0.15 -6.87 -7.03
N GLU A 32 -0.49 -7.72 -6.21
CA GLU A 32 -1.86 -8.19 -6.48
C GLU A 32 -2.87 -7.05 -6.54
N ARG A 33 -2.82 -6.11 -5.58
CA ARG A 33 -3.69 -4.93 -5.59
C ARG A 33 -3.52 -4.11 -6.87
N PHE A 34 -2.28 -3.90 -7.32
CA PHE A 34 -1.98 -3.14 -8.53
C PHE A 34 -2.52 -3.79 -9.81
N LYS A 35 -2.53 -5.13 -9.89
CA LYS A 35 -3.20 -5.84 -11.00
C LYS A 35 -4.68 -5.48 -11.12
N TYR A 36 -5.39 -5.42 -9.99
CA TYR A 36 -6.81 -5.04 -9.99
C TYR A 36 -7.00 -3.55 -10.31
N THR A 37 -6.15 -2.67 -9.80
CA THR A 37 -6.27 -1.24 -10.12
C THR A 37 -5.97 -0.96 -11.58
N GLN A 38 -5.03 -1.67 -12.22
CA GLN A 38 -4.81 -1.56 -13.68
C GLN A 38 -6.07 -1.96 -14.46
N ARG A 39 -6.71 -3.09 -14.10
CA ARG A 39 -7.99 -3.51 -14.70
C ARG A 39 -9.09 -2.47 -14.55
N VAL A 40 -9.17 -1.82 -13.38
CA VAL A 40 -10.07 -0.68 -13.16
C VAL A 40 -9.70 0.48 -14.08
N GLY A 41 -8.41 0.78 -14.26
CA GLY A 41 -7.94 1.83 -15.17
C GLY A 41 -8.38 1.58 -16.61
N TYR A 42 -8.15 0.38 -17.15
CA TYR A 42 -8.61 0.00 -18.50
C TYR A 42 -10.13 0.08 -18.64
N LEU A 43 -10.88 -0.35 -17.62
CA LEU A 43 -12.34 -0.24 -17.62
C LEU A 43 -12.77 1.24 -17.65
N LYS A 44 -12.19 2.08 -16.79
CA LYS A 44 -12.48 3.51 -16.74
C LYS A 44 -12.17 4.19 -18.06
N ALA A 45 -11.00 3.95 -18.63
CA ALA A 45 -10.59 4.51 -19.91
C ALA A 45 -11.55 4.08 -21.04
N SER A 46 -11.88 2.80 -21.15
CA SER A 46 -12.78 2.31 -22.21
C SER A 46 -14.22 2.82 -22.06
N ALA A 47 -14.66 3.16 -20.85
CA ALA A 47 -15.97 3.73 -20.56
C ALA A 47 -16.00 5.27 -20.50
N GLY A 48 -14.87 5.96 -20.75
CA GLY A 48 -14.78 7.42 -20.66
C GLY A 48 -14.93 7.98 -19.24
N MET A 49 -14.63 7.19 -18.21
CA MET A 49 -14.70 7.59 -16.80
C MET A 49 -13.40 8.27 -16.35
N PRO A 50 -13.47 9.22 -15.39
CA PRO A 50 -12.27 9.85 -14.85
C PRO A 50 -11.39 8.89 -14.05
N ALA A 51 -10.08 9.09 -14.12
CA ALA A 51 -9.07 8.36 -13.35
C ALA A 51 -9.30 8.51 -11.83
N ALA A 52 -9.46 9.74 -11.36
CA ALA A 52 -9.80 10.05 -9.98
C ALA A 52 -11.28 9.78 -9.66
N ASP A 53 -11.56 9.40 -8.42
CA ASP A 53 -12.93 9.24 -7.89
C ASP A 53 -12.95 9.69 -6.42
N PRO A 54 -13.11 11.00 -6.15
CA PRO A 54 -13.00 11.56 -4.81
C PRO A 54 -13.97 10.93 -3.80
N ALA A 55 -15.17 10.56 -4.23
CA ALA A 55 -16.16 9.91 -3.37
C ALA A 55 -15.68 8.50 -2.97
N ARG A 56 -15.14 7.74 -3.92
CA ARG A 56 -14.56 6.41 -3.62
C ARG A 56 -13.34 6.53 -2.72
N GLU A 57 -12.48 7.50 -2.94
CA GLU A 57 -11.26 7.76 -2.16
C GLU A 57 -11.57 8.05 -0.70
N GLN A 58 -12.55 8.93 -0.42
CA GLN A 58 -13.01 9.23 0.95
C GLN A 58 -13.48 7.97 1.69
N ILE A 59 -14.23 7.09 1.02
CA ILE A 59 -14.68 5.81 1.59
C ILE A 59 -13.49 4.89 1.90
N GLN A 60 -12.47 4.84 1.03
CA GLN A 60 -11.27 4.04 1.27
C GLN A 60 -10.50 4.56 2.49
N VAL A 61 -10.34 5.87 2.63
CA VAL A 61 -9.67 6.50 3.78
C VAL A 61 -10.39 6.16 5.07
N ALA A 62 -11.72 6.36 5.12
CA ALA A 62 -12.51 6.06 6.32
C ALA A 62 -12.39 4.59 6.74
N ARG A 63 -12.51 3.67 5.78
CA ARG A 63 -12.38 2.23 6.03
C ARG A 63 -10.99 1.86 6.53
N LEU A 64 -9.93 2.40 5.93
CA LEU A 64 -8.57 2.07 6.32
C LEU A 64 -8.20 2.63 7.70
N ARG A 65 -8.69 3.83 8.03
CA ARG A 65 -8.53 4.41 9.38
C ARG A 65 -9.17 3.51 10.46
N SER A 66 -10.34 2.92 10.20
CA SER A 66 -10.96 1.95 11.12
C SER A 66 -10.09 0.70 11.29
N LEU A 67 -9.64 0.11 10.18
CA LEU A 67 -8.80 -1.09 10.21
C LEU A 67 -7.47 -0.84 10.94
N ALA A 68 -6.88 0.35 10.76
CA ALA A 68 -5.68 0.75 11.47
C ALA A 68 -5.91 0.80 12.98
N ALA A 69 -6.99 1.46 13.42
CA ALA A 69 -7.34 1.52 14.84
C ALA A 69 -7.58 0.12 15.44
N GLU A 70 -8.29 -0.76 14.73
CA GLU A 70 -8.53 -2.16 15.12
C GLU A 70 -7.24 -2.98 15.20
N SER A 71 -6.24 -2.64 14.37
CA SER A 71 -4.94 -3.32 14.32
C SER A 71 -3.87 -2.67 15.20
N HIS A 72 -4.25 -1.71 16.06
CA HIS A 72 -3.33 -0.92 16.89
C HIS A 72 -2.24 -0.17 16.10
N LEU A 73 -2.55 0.22 14.86
CA LEU A 73 -1.74 1.08 14.00
C LEU A 73 -2.29 2.52 14.03
N ASP A 74 -1.41 3.52 13.98
CA ASP A 74 -1.82 4.92 13.90
C ASP A 74 -2.71 5.17 12.64
N PRO A 75 -3.98 5.58 12.81
CA PRO A 75 -4.86 5.87 11.69
C PRO A 75 -4.33 6.97 10.76
N ALA A 76 -3.59 7.94 11.29
CA ALA A 76 -2.99 9.00 10.48
C ALA A 76 -1.86 8.47 9.58
N PHE A 77 -1.06 7.52 10.08
CA PHE A 77 -0.07 6.82 9.27
C PHE A 77 -0.75 5.99 8.17
N ALA A 78 -1.79 5.23 8.50
CA ALA A 78 -2.52 4.43 7.52
C ALA A 78 -3.12 5.28 6.38
N GLU A 79 -3.68 6.44 6.72
CA GLU A 79 -4.18 7.41 5.75
C GLU A 79 -3.06 7.94 4.83
N LYS A 80 -1.90 8.33 5.39
CA LYS A 80 -0.75 8.78 4.58
C LYS A 80 -0.30 7.69 3.60
N PHE A 81 -0.22 6.44 4.06
CA PHE A 81 0.14 5.31 3.22
C PHE A 81 -0.88 5.09 2.09
N LEU A 82 -2.18 5.15 2.40
CA LEU A 82 -3.22 5.02 1.37
C LEU A 82 -3.17 6.13 0.34
N ASN A 83 -3.01 7.37 0.77
CA ASN A 83 -2.95 8.52 -0.12
C ASN A 83 -1.76 8.40 -1.09
N PHE A 84 -0.61 7.92 -0.61
CA PHE A 84 0.53 7.60 -1.46
C PHE A 84 0.18 6.54 -2.52
N ILE A 85 -0.43 5.42 -2.11
CA ILE A 85 -0.81 4.35 -3.04
C ILE A 85 -1.90 4.80 -4.04
N VAL A 86 -2.87 5.61 -3.61
CA VAL A 86 -3.93 6.13 -4.48
C VAL A 86 -3.39 7.09 -5.52
N ALA A 87 -2.47 7.97 -5.16
CA ALA A 87 -1.82 8.88 -6.11
C ALA A 87 -1.14 8.09 -7.24
N GLU A 88 -0.40 7.04 -6.89
CA GLU A 88 0.25 6.16 -7.87
C GLU A 88 -0.75 5.42 -8.77
N VAL A 89 -1.91 5.02 -8.22
CA VAL A 89 -2.98 4.39 -9.01
C VAL A 89 -3.61 5.37 -9.99
N ILE A 90 -3.88 6.61 -9.56
CA ILE A 90 -4.44 7.66 -10.44
C ILE A 90 -3.47 7.96 -11.58
N HIS A 91 -2.18 8.11 -11.27
CA HIS A 91 -1.15 8.31 -12.30
C HIS A 91 -1.16 7.21 -13.37
N HIS A 92 -1.23 5.94 -12.96
CA HIS A 92 -1.34 4.83 -13.91
C HIS A 92 -2.65 4.86 -14.72
N HIS A 93 -3.76 5.30 -14.14
CA HIS A 93 -5.03 5.41 -14.86
C HIS A 93 -4.98 6.50 -15.93
N GLU A 94 -4.33 7.63 -15.63
CA GLU A 94 -4.09 8.70 -16.59
C GLU A 94 -3.24 8.19 -17.77
N GLN A 95 -2.14 7.49 -17.49
CA GLN A 95 -1.30 6.87 -18.53
C GLN A 95 -2.08 5.88 -19.41
N ILE A 96 -2.89 5.01 -18.81
CA ILE A 96 -3.75 4.07 -19.53
C ILE A 96 -4.75 4.80 -20.44
N ALA A 97 -5.34 5.90 -19.96
CA ALA A 97 -6.28 6.71 -20.74
C ALA A 97 -5.59 7.44 -21.90
N GLU A 98 -4.33 7.83 -21.75
CA GLU A 98 -3.50 8.44 -22.79
C GLU A 98 -2.96 7.41 -23.81
N GLY A 99 -3.09 6.11 -23.53
CA GLY A 99 -2.62 5.04 -24.40
C GLY A 99 -1.10 4.79 -24.33
N ALA A 100 -0.47 5.15 -23.22
CA ALA A 100 0.95 4.90 -22.94
C ALA A 100 1.24 3.43 -22.56
#